data_AF-A0A2H0MP58-F1
#
_entry.id   AF-A0A2H0MP58-F1
#
_cell.length_a   1.000
_cell.length_b   1.000
_cell.length_c   1.000
_cell.angle_alpha   90.00
_cell.angle_beta   90.00
_cell.angle_gamma   90.00
#
_symmetry.space_group_name_H-M   'P 1'
#
loop_
_entity.id
_entity.type
_entity.pdbx_description
1 polymer ?
#
loop_
_entity_poly.entity_id
_entity_poly.type
_entity_poly.pdbx_seq_one_letter_code
_entity_poly.pdbx_strand_id
1 'polypeptide(L)'
;MKVSVYSQKGEKISETLLPKEIFDVKLSPDLVHQVVTVQAANRRQTLAHTKDRGEVSGGGRKPWRQKGTGRARHGSIRSPLWKGGGVTFGP
;
A
#
# COMPACT_ATOMS: atom_id res chain seq x y z
N MET A 1 12.30 37.65 -5.37
CA MET A 1 10.95 38.05 -5.86
C MET A 1 10.33 39.02 -4.84
N LYS A 2 9.64 40.10 -5.23
CA LYS A 2 8.97 40.99 -4.26
C LYS A 2 7.52 40.56 -4.08
N VAL A 3 7.07 40.42 -2.84
CA VAL A 3 5.69 40.05 -2.50
C VAL A 3 5.11 41.06 -1.52
N SER A 4 3.86 41.46 -1.76
CA SER A 4 3.11 42.38 -0.92
C SER A 4 2.55 41.69 0.33
N VAL A 5 2.77 42.30 1.49
CA VAL A 5 2.22 41.88 2.78
C VAL A 5 0.94 42.66 3.03
N TYR A 6 -0.15 41.93 3.30
CA TYR A 6 -1.46 42.50 3.61
C TYR A 6 -1.78 42.38 5.10
N SER A 7 -2.52 43.36 5.63
CA SER A 7 -3.08 43.35 6.98
C SER A 7 -4.27 42.40 7.06
N GLN A 8 -4.68 41.99 8.27
CA GLN A 8 -5.92 41.21 8.45
C GLN A 8 -7.17 41.92 7.94
N LYS A 9 -7.11 43.25 7.74
CA LYS A 9 -8.17 44.08 7.16
C LYS A 9 -8.07 44.18 5.63
N GLY A 10 -7.08 43.55 5.00
CA GLY A 10 -6.87 43.54 3.54
C GLY A 10 -6.04 44.70 3.00
N GLU A 11 -5.48 45.57 3.84
CA GLU A 11 -4.67 46.71 3.41
C GLU A 11 -3.22 46.31 3.16
N LYS A 12 -2.59 46.81 2.07
CA LYS A 12 -1.18 46.54 1.76
C LYS A 12 -0.27 47.34 2.71
N ILE A 13 0.45 46.65 3.58
CA ILE A 13 1.30 47.29 4.61
C ILE A 13 2.73 47.51 4.08
N SER A 14 3.34 46.48 3.48
CA SER A 14 4.74 46.53 3.07
C SER A 14 5.07 45.52 1.98
N GLU A 15 6.28 45.58 1.44
CA GLU A 15 6.80 44.60 0.48
C GLU A 15 7.97 43.84 1.09
N THR A 16 7.95 42.51 0.96
CA THR A 16 9.02 41.63 1.43
C THR A 16 9.75 41.01 0.25
N LEU A 17 11.07 40.87 0.40
CA LEU A 17 11.94 40.23 -0.59
C LEU A 17 12.08 38.74 -0.27
N LEU A 18 11.64 37.88 -1.19
CA LEU A 18 11.83 36.44 -1.11
C LEU A 18 13.18 36.02 -1.71
N PRO A 19 13.90 35.06 -1.07
CA PRO A 19 15.13 34.49 -1.58
C PRO A 19 14.96 33.91 -2.98
N LYS A 20 15.85 34.27 -3.91
CA LYS A 20 15.75 33.79 -5.30
C LYS A 20 16.06 32.29 -5.43
N GLU A 21 16.95 31.77 -4.60
CA GLU A 21 17.38 30.37 -4.63
C GLU A 21 16.25 29.35 -4.42
N ILE A 22 15.15 29.75 -3.77
CA ILE A 22 14.01 28.86 -3.47
C ILE A 22 12.86 29.13 -4.45
N PHE A 23 12.57 30.40 -4.72
CA PHE A 23 11.35 30.81 -5.43
C PHE A 23 11.55 31.07 -6.93
N ASP A 24 12.79 31.16 -7.41
CA ASP A 24 13.14 31.42 -8.81
C ASP A 24 13.69 30.16 -9.51
N VAL A 25 13.50 28.99 -8.90
CA VAL A 25 13.93 27.70 -9.46
C VAL A 25 12.98 27.29 -10.58
N LYS A 26 13.52 26.79 -11.70
CA LYS A 26 12.73 26.24 -12.79
C LYS A 26 11.91 25.05 -12.29
N LEU A 27 10.59 25.14 -12.41
CA LEU A 27 9.69 24.05 -12.06
C LEU A 27 9.94 22.84 -12.97
N SER A 28 10.13 21.67 -12.36
CA SER A 28 10.12 20.38 -13.06
C SER A 28 8.82 19.64 -12.73
N PRO A 29 7.86 19.54 -13.67
CA PRO A 29 6.60 18.85 -13.45
C PRO A 29 6.77 17.38 -13.08
N ASP A 30 7.74 16.70 -13.67
CA ASP A 30 8.02 15.27 -13.43
C ASP A 30 8.46 15.02 -11.98
N LEU A 31 9.36 15.86 -11.47
CA LEU A 31 9.83 15.76 -10.08
C LEU A 31 8.69 16.03 -9.09
N VAL A 32 7.85 17.04 -9.35
CA VAL A 32 6.69 17.34 -8.51
C VAL A 32 5.72 16.16 -8.50
N HIS A 33 5.42 15.60 -9.66
CA HIS A 33 4.54 14.42 -9.77
C HIS A 33 5.12 13.22 -8.99
N GLN A 34 6.39 12.90 -9.18
CA GLN A 34 7.06 11.81 -8.48
C GLN A 34 6.96 11.96 -6.96
N VAL A 35 7.25 13.16 -6.43
CA VAL A 35 7.17 13.43 -4.98
C VAL A 35 5.74 13.27 -4.47
N VAL A 36 4.75 13.79 -5.20
CA VAL A 36 3.33 13.67 -4.81
C VAL A 36 2.89 12.20 -4.79
N THR A 37 3.28 11.40 -5.80
CA THR A 37 2.99 9.96 -5.82
C THR A 37 3.61 9.23 -4.63
N VAL A 38 4.87 9.53 -4.30
CA VAL A 38 5.56 8.92 -3.15
C VAL A 38 4.89 9.30 -1.84
N GLN A 39 4.55 10.58 -1.64
CA GLN A 39 3.83 11.02 -0.44
C GLN A 39 2.46 10.35 -0.31
N ALA A 40 1.72 10.20 -1.41
CA ALA A 40 0.44 9.52 -1.42
C ALA A 40 0.58 8.02 -1.12
N ALA A 41 1.60 7.36 -1.66
CA ALA A 41 1.89 5.95 -1.40
C ALA A 41 2.29 5.72 0.07
N ASN A 42 3.16 6.57 0.63
CA ASN A 42 3.62 6.45 2.02
C ASN A 42 2.51 6.69 3.05
N ARG A 43 1.51 7.51 2.71
CA ARG A 43 0.35 7.76 3.56
C ARG A 43 -0.66 6.60 3.54
N ARG A 44 -0.58 5.69 2.56
CA ARG A 44 -1.53 4.57 2.45
C ARG A 44 -1.29 3.59 3.59
N GLN A 45 -2.31 3.37 4.40
CA GLN A 45 -2.31 2.29 5.39
C GLN A 45 -2.75 0.99 4.71
N THR A 46 -1.82 0.05 4.53
CA THR A 46 -2.10 -1.26 3.92
C THR A 46 -2.59 -2.25 4.97
N LEU A 47 -3.90 -2.35 5.13
CA LEU A 47 -4.57 -3.37 5.96
C LEU A 47 -5.21 -4.43 5.06
N ALA A 48 -4.38 -5.18 4.35
CA ALA A 48 -4.82 -6.34 3.59
C ALA A 48 -4.20 -7.60 4.22
N HIS A 49 -5.02 -8.62 4.43
CA HIS A 49 -4.59 -9.93 4.93
C HIS A 49 -5.52 -10.99 4.38
N THR A 50 -4.96 -12.16 4.09
CA THR A 50 -5.74 -13.37 3.81
C THR A 50 -5.14 -14.54 4.56
N LYS A 51 -5.99 -15.50 4.91
CA LYS A 51 -5.56 -16.67 5.66
C LYS A 51 -4.78 -17.64 4.79
N ASP A 52 -3.56 -17.92 5.19
CA ASP A 52 -2.77 -18.98 4.58
C ASP A 52 -3.25 -20.38 5.00
N ARG A 53 -2.61 -21.43 4.49
CA ARG A 53 -2.96 -22.82 4.82
C ARG A 53 -2.87 -23.12 6.33
N GLY A 54 -1.98 -22.45 7.06
CA GLY A 54 -1.75 -22.64 8.49
C GLY A 54 -2.81 -21.95 9.34
N GLU A 55 -3.25 -20.77 8.93
CA GLU A 55 -4.23 -19.92 9.62
C GLU A 55 -5.69 -20.37 9.43
N VAL A 56 -5.99 -21.11 8.36
CA VAL A 56 -7.33 -21.68 8.15
C VAL A 56 -7.66 -22.74 9.20
N SER A 57 -8.85 -22.65 9.79
CA SER A 57 -9.34 -23.56 10.83
C SER A 57 -9.68 -24.96 10.29
N GLY A 58 -9.44 -26.00 11.10
CA GLY A 58 -9.82 -27.40 10.84
C GLY A 58 -8.89 -28.15 9.88
N GLY A 59 -8.46 -29.37 10.17
CA GLY A 59 -7.45 -30.11 9.37
C GLY A 59 -6.48 -30.84 10.29
N GLY A 60 -5.21 -31.01 9.89
CA GLY A 60 -4.15 -31.59 10.75
C GLY A 60 -4.07 -33.12 10.72
N ARG A 61 -5.14 -33.81 10.34
CA ARG A 61 -5.11 -35.23 9.97
C ARG A 61 -5.09 -35.38 8.46
N LYS A 62 -4.25 -36.31 7.98
CA LYS A 62 -4.24 -36.68 6.56
C LYS A 62 -5.62 -37.18 6.12
N PRO A 63 -6.20 -36.65 5.02
CA PRO A 63 -7.57 -37.00 4.61
C PRO A 63 -7.79 -38.50 4.38
N TRP A 64 -6.79 -39.19 3.83
CA TRP A 64 -6.81 -40.65 3.65
C TRP A 64 -5.38 -41.25 3.58
N ARG A 65 -5.31 -42.59 3.58
CA ARG A 65 -4.06 -43.35 3.49
C ARG A 65 -3.30 -43.05 2.20
N GLN A 66 -1.98 -43.16 2.22
CA GLN A 66 -1.11 -42.79 1.08
C GLN A 66 -1.33 -43.64 -0.20
N LYS A 67 -1.78 -44.89 -0.03
CA LYS A 67 -2.01 -45.88 -1.09
C LYS A 67 -3.24 -46.74 -0.74
N GLY A 68 -3.76 -47.48 -1.73
CA GLY A 68 -4.85 -48.45 -1.54
C GLY A 68 -6.26 -47.84 -1.49
N THR A 69 -6.43 -46.58 -1.91
CA THR A 69 -7.72 -45.86 -1.86
C THR A 69 -8.30 -45.52 -3.22
N GLY A 70 -7.56 -45.73 -4.32
CA GLY A 70 -7.97 -45.33 -5.68
C GLY A 70 -8.08 -43.83 -5.94
N ARG A 71 -7.82 -42.99 -4.92
CA ARG A 71 -7.91 -41.52 -4.97
C ARG A 71 -6.54 -40.86 -5.14
N ALA A 72 -6.52 -39.63 -5.64
CA ALA A 72 -5.34 -38.77 -5.66
C ALA A 72 -4.74 -38.59 -4.26
N ARG A 73 -3.45 -38.25 -4.15
CA ARG A 73 -2.79 -38.09 -2.84
C ARG A 73 -2.99 -36.69 -2.29
N HIS A 74 -3.46 -36.58 -1.06
CA HIS A 74 -3.55 -35.30 -0.36
C HIS A 74 -2.96 -35.37 1.06
N GLY A 75 -2.36 -34.25 1.48
CA GLY A 75 -1.78 -34.09 2.81
C GLY A 75 -2.71 -33.39 3.81
N SER A 76 -3.55 -32.47 3.35
CA SER A 76 -4.48 -31.70 4.20
C SER A 76 -5.69 -31.25 3.40
N ILE A 77 -6.83 -31.12 4.07
CA ILE A 77 -8.05 -30.49 3.53
C ILE A 77 -7.92 -28.96 3.41
N ARG A 78 -6.93 -28.33 4.06
CA ARG A 78 -6.68 -26.88 4.00
C ARG A 78 -5.89 -26.44 2.77
N SER A 79 -5.52 -27.38 1.89
CA SER A 79 -4.72 -27.07 0.71
C SER A 79 -5.45 -26.06 -0.19
N PRO A 80 -4.74 -25.13 -0.88
CA PRO A 80 -5.37 -24.13 -1.77
C PRO A 80 -6.20 -24.76 -2.90
N LEU A 81 -5.88 -26.00 -3.27
CA LEU A 81 -6.65 -26.80 -4.23
C LEU A 81 -8.06 -27.17 -3.77
N TRP A 82 -8.32 -27.11 -2.45
CA TRP A 82 -9.59 -27.52 -1.85
C TRP A 82 -10.49 -26.30 -1.61
N LYS A 83 -11.80 -26.50 -1.74
CA LYS A 83 -12.79 -25.48 -1.36
C LYS A 83 -12.66 -25.17 0.13
N GLY A 84 -12.47 -23.90 0.47
CA GLY A 84 -12.23 -23.46 1.85
C GLY A 84 -10.80 -23.69 2.35
N GLY A 85 -9.87 -24.04 1.46
CA GLY A 85 -8.44 -24.07 1.75
C GLY A 85 -7.83 -22.67 1.89
N GLY A 86 -6.58 -22.62 2.32
CA GLY A 86 -5.83 -21.37 2.47
C GLY A 86 -5.50 -20.71 1.14
N VAL A 87 -5.36 -19.39 1.15
CA VAL A 87 -4.99 -18.58 -0.03
C VAL A 87 -3.48 -18.67 -0.26
N THR A 88 -3.06 -18.82 -1.52
CA THR A 88 -1.64 -18.80 -1.91
C THR A 88 -1.34 -17.45 -2.59
N PHE A 89 -0.31 -16.75 -2.12
CA PHE A 89 0.04 -15.38 -2.57
C PHE A 89 -1.11 -14.39 -2.39
N GLY A 90 -1.62 -14.30 -1.17
CA GLY A 90 -2.58 -13.28 -0.77
C GLY A 90 -2.04 -11.85 -0.82
N PRO A 91 -2.93 -10.85 -0.70
CA PRO A 91 -2.58 -9.44 -0.63
C PRO A 91 -1.84 -9.06 0.65
#